data_AF-A0A6J5B3X0-F1
#
_entry.id   AF-A0A6J5B3X0-F1
#
_cell.length_a   1.000
_cell.length_b   1.000
_cell.length_c   1.000
_cell.angle_alpha   90.00
_cell.angle_beta   90.00
_cell.angle_gamma   90.00
#
_symmetry.space_group_name_H-M   'P 1'
#
loop_
_entity.id
_entity.type
_entity.pdbx_description
1 polymer ?
#
loop_
_entity_poly.entity_id
_entity_poly.type
_entity_poly.pdbx_seq_one_letter_code
_entity_poly.pdbx_strand_id
1 'polypeptide(L)'
;MANTPRAQGAASQSSDPFVMDIQKIRDDARKHMSDGPVTQSYGADRDTVLKLLNDALATEIVCTLRYKRHHFMAKGINSEAVATEFAEHAAEEQEHADRIAERIVQLGGEPDFAPDGLKTRAHSEYKEGENLTDMIRENLVAERIAIDTYREIIRYLGEKDVTTRRLFEEILAVEEEHADDMADLLEGRE
;
A
#
# COMPACT_ATOMS: atom_id res chain seq x y z
N MET A 1 26.80 -59.78 7.83
CA MET A 1 25.77 -58.72 7.81
C MET A 1 26.52 -57.39 7.84
N ALA A 2 26.36 -56.60 6.77
CA ALA A 2 27.19 -55.45 6.45
C ALA A 2 26.83 -54.24 7.32
N ASN A 3 27.87 -53.53 7.77
CA ASN A 3 27.77 -52.25 8.45
C ASN A 3 28.18 -51.15 7.45
N THR A 4 27.26 -50.27 7.09
CA THR A 4 27.52 -49.15 6.17
C THR A 4 27.34 -47.84 6.94
N PRO A 5 28.33 -46.93 6.98
CA PRO A 5 28.16 -45.63 7.62
C PRO A 5 27.41 -44.66 6.68
N ARG A 6 26.52 -43.86 7.27
CA ARG A 6 25.76 -42.77 6.63
C ARG A 6 26.73 -41.73 6.05
N ALA A 7 26.61 -41.45 4.75
CA ALA A 7 27.26 -40.33 4.09
C ALA A 7 26.61 -39.01 4.53
N GLN A 8 27.47 -38.06 4.91
CA GLN A 8 27.15 -36.68 5.25
C GLN A 8 26.77 -35.92 3.98
N GLY A 9 25.60 -35.26 3.97
CA GLY A 9 25.26 -34.26 2.98
C GLY A 9 25.74 -32.89 3.44
N ALA A 10 26.94 -32.48 2.99
CA ALA A 10 27.45 -31.13 3.21
C ALA A 10 26.64 -30.14 2.37
N ALA A 11 25.98 -29.18 3.03
CA ALA A 11 25.42 -28.01 2.36
C ALA A 11 26.57 -27.15 1.83
N SER A 12 26.72 -27.08 0.50
CA SER A 12 27.67 -26.17 -0.14
C SER A 12 27.14 -24.74 -0.02
N GLN A 13 27.56 -24.02 1.01
CA GLN A 13 27.46 -22.57 1.03
C GLN A 13 28.40 -22.03 -0.05
N SER A 14 27.84 -21.48 -1.13
CA SER A 14 28.62 -20.80 -2.16
C SER A 14 29.28 -19.58 -1.53
N SER A 15 30.61 -19.63 -1.39
CA SER A 15 31.46 -18.61 -0.78
C SER A 15 32.06 -17.65 -1.81
N ASP A 16 31.36 -17.39 -2.92
CA ASP A 16 31.86 -16.44 -3.91
C ASP A 16 31.75 -15.01 -3.34
N PRO A 17 32.84 -14.22 -3.39
CA PRO A 17 32.80 -12.84 -2.90
C PRO A 17 31.85 -12.02 -3.77
N PHE A 18 31.02 -11.20 -3.12
CA PHE A 18 30.17 -10.23 -3.80
C PHE A 18 31.05 -9.21 -4.56
N VAL A 19 30.89 -9.13 -5.89
CA VAL A 19 31.64 -8.21 -6.74
C VAL A 19 30.66 -7.37 -7.57
N MET A 20 30.82 -6.04 -7.52
CA MET A 20 30.04 -5.09 -8.33
C MET A 20 30.86 -4.56 -9.49
N ASP A 21 30.28 -4.56 -10.69
CA ASP A 21 30.88 -3.91 -11.87
C ASP A 21 30.57 -2.42 -11.88
N ILE A 22 31.38 -1.65 -11.14
CA ILE A 22 31.22 -0.20 -11.01
C ILE A 22 31.38 0.53 -12.35
N GLN A 23 32.20 0.01 -13.27
CA GLN A 23 32.41 0.64 -14.56
C GLN A 23 31.16 0.53 -15.42
N LYS A 24 30.58 -0.68 -15.51
CA LYS A 24 29.30 -0.90 -16.19
C LYS A 24 28.20 -0.02 -15.59
N ILE A 25 28.05 0.02 -14.27
CA ILE A 25 27.03 0.85 -13.60
C ILE A 25 27.15 2.33 -14.00
N ARG A 26 28.38 2.86 -14.04
CA ARG A 26 28.62 4.26 -14.46
C ARG A 26 28.27 4.51 -15.92
N ASP A 27 28.57 3.55 -16.78
CA ASP A 27 28.30 3.68 -18.21
C ASP A 27 26.82 3.56 -18.53
N ASP A 28 26.10 2.66 -17.85
CA ASP A 28 24.65 2.52 -17.97
C ASP A 28 23.92 3.77 -17.43
N ALA A 29 24.37 4.32 -16.30
CA ALA A 29 23.82 5.57 -15.76
C ALA A 29 23.89 6.75 -16.76
N ARG A 30 24.97 6.84 -17.55
CA ARG A 30 25.13 7.90 -18.56
C ARG A 30 24.23 7.71 -19.79
N LYS A 31 23.91 6.46 -20.14
CA LYS A 31 23.06 6.14 -21.30
C LYS A 31 21.57 6.39 -21.05
N HIS A 32 21.14 6.23 -19.80
CA HIS A 32 19.73 6.21 -19.40
C HIS A 32 19.32 7.39 -18.52
N MET A 33 19.96 8.55 -18.68
CA MET A 33 19.70 9.72 -17.84
C MET A 33 18.25 10.24 -17.93
N SER A 34 17.55 9.97 -19.04
CA SER A 34 16.14 10.34 -19.22
C SER A 34 15.17 9.52 -18.37
N ASP A 35 15.60 8.37 -17.86
CA ASP A 35 14.74 7.43 -17.13
C ASP A 35 14.65 7.79 -15.63
N GLY A 36 15.23 8.92 -15.23
CA GLY A 36 15.16 9.44 -13.87
C GLY A 36 15.80 8.49 -12.86
N PRO A 37 15.15 8.20 -11.72
CA PRO A 37 15.70 7.28 -10.71
C PRO A 37 15.55 5.79 -11.08
N VAL A 38 14.87 5.48 -12.19
CA VAL A 38 14.71 4.10 -12.67
C VAL A 38 15.97 3.68 -13.42
N THR A 39 16.73 2.77 -12.82
CA THR A 39 17.97 2.24 -13.41
C THR A 39 17.75 0.87 -14.03
N GLN A 40 18.69 0.41 -14.86
CA GLN A 40 18.64 -0.93 -15.47
C GLN A 40 18.55 -2.09 -14.45
N SER A 41 18.90 -1.85 -13.18
CA SER A 41 18.79 -2.85 -12.12
C SER A 41 17.40 -2.89 -11.45
N TYR A 42 16.44 -2.08 -11.89
CA TYR A 42 15.07 -2.17 -11.41
C TYR A 42 14.50 -3.56 -11.73
N GLY A 43 14.12 -4.32 -10.70
CA GLY A 43 13.86 -5.76 -10.82
C GLY A 43 12.41 -6.14 -11.05
N ALA A 44 11.47 -5.19 -10.92
CA ALA A 44 10.04 -5.46 -11.09
C ALA A 44 9.57 -5.11 -12.50
N ASP A 45 8.46 -5.71 -12.92
CA ASP A 45 7.75 -5.24 -14.11
C ASP A 45 7.12 -3.88 -13.81
N ARG A 46 7.72 -2.82 -14.36
CA ARG A 46 7.37 -1.43 -14.07
C ARG A 46 5.93 -1.12 -14.44
N ASP A 47 5.43 -1.63 -15.56
CA ASP A 47 4.06 -1.34 -16.00
C ASP A 47 3.04 -1.96 -15.04
N THR A 48 3.32 -3.17 -14.55
CA THR A 48 2.50 -3.79 -13.49
C THR A 48 2.58 -3.01 -12.19
N VAL A 49 3.75 -2.53 -11.77
CA VAL A 49 3.89 -1.72 -10.54
C VAL A 49 3.13 -0.40 -10.65
N LEU A 50 3.23 0.29 -11.79
CA LEU A 50 2.49 1.52 -12.07
C LEU A 50 0.97 1.30 -12.05
N LYS A 51 0.49 0.16 -12.54
CA LYS A 51 -0.93 -0.21 -12.43
C LYS A 51 -1.34 -0.40 -10.98
N LEU A 52 -0.60 -1.20 -10.21
CA LEU A 52 -0.90 -1.45 -8.79
C LEU A 52 -0.91 -0.16 -7.96
N LEU A 53 0.05 0.74 -8.21
CA LEU A 53 0.09 2.06 -7.57
C LEU A 53 -1.12 2.91 -7.94
N ASN A 54 -1.57 2.92 -9.20
CA ASN A 54 -2.75 3.68 -9.60
C ASN A 54 -4.06 3.11 -9.06
N ASP A 55 -4.16 1.78 -8.91
CA ASP A 55 -5.31 1.13 -8.27
C ASP A 55 -5.34 1.44 -6.75
N ALA A 56 -4.16 1.45 -6.09
CA ALA A 56 -4.03 1.88 -4.70
C ALA A 56 -4.34 3.38 -4.52
N LEU A 57 -3.82 4.25 -5.40
CA LEU A 57 -4.14 5.69 -5.40
C LEU A 57 -5.66 5.92 -5.50
N ALA A 58 -6.34 5.19 -6.38
CA ALA A 58 -7.79 5.28 -6.49
C ALA A 58 -8.49 4.85 -5.19
N THR A 59 -7.94 3.84 -4.50
CA THR A 59 -8.43 3.36 -3.21
C THR A 59 -8.34 4.45 -2.14
N GLU A 60 -7.17 5.07 -1.95
CA GLU A 60 -6.98 6.12 -0.93
C GLU A 60 -7.83 7.36 -1.20
N ILE A 61 -8.02 7.72 -2.47
CA ILE A 61 -8.93 8.83 -2.84
C ILE A 61 -10.37 8.47 -2.44
N VAL A 62 -10.82 7.23 -2.70
CA VAL A 62 -12.16 6.78 -2.30
C VAL A 62 -12.29 6.75 -0.78
N CYS A 63 -11.28 6.26 -0.05
CA CYS A 63 -11.27 6.23 1.41
C CYS A 63 -11.29 7.65 2.01
N THR A 64 -10.44 8.55 1.52
CA THR A 64 -10.45 9.98 1.88
C THR A 64 -11.84 10.59 1.73
N LEU A 65 -12.49 10.37 0.59
CA LEU A 65 -13.82 10.93 0.33
C LEU A 65 -14.91 10.29 1.20
N ARG A 66 -14.78 9.00 1.52
CA ARG A 66 -15.71 8.26 2.39
C ARG A 66 -15.59 8.76 3.83
N TYR A 67 -14.39 8.83 4.38
CA TYR A 67 -14.14 9.37 5.71
C TYR A 67 -14.60 10.82 5.85
N LYS A 68 -14.30 11.70 4.88
CA LYS A 68 -14.82 13.08 4.87
C LYS A 68 -16.35 13.11 4.93
N ARG A 69 -17.03 12.28 4.12
CA ARG A 69 -18.49 12.19 4.18
C ARG A 69 -18.94 11.74 5.56
N HIS A 70 -18.36 10.68 6.12
CA HIS A 70 -18.73 10.14 7.42
C HIS A 70 -18.49 11.15 8.54
N HIS A 71 -17.38 11.89 8.53
CA HIS A 71 -17.11 13.01 9.44
C HIS A 71 -18.26 14.03 9.45
N PHE A 72 -18.65 14.54 8.28
CA PHE A 72 -19.72 15.56 8.19
C PHE A 72 -21.12 15.01 8.51
N MET A 73 -21.32 13.70 8.34
CA MET A 73 -22.60 13.04 8.57
C MET A 73 -22.74 12.47 9.98
N ALA A 74 -21.64 12.40 10.75
CA ALA A 74 -21.64 11.94 12.13
C ALA A 74 -22.50 12.85 13.01
N LYS A 75 -23.62 12.31 13.50
CA LYS A 75 -24.61 13.03 14.30
C LYS A 75 -25.15 12.12 15.40
N GLY A 76 -25.58 12.72 16.50
CA GLY A 76 -26.19 12.02 17.63
C GLY A 76 -25.41 12.23 18.93
N ILE A 77 -25.89 11.60 20.01
CA ILE A 77 -25.18 11.61 21.29
C ILE A 77 -23.88 10.80 21.13
N ASN A 78 -22.76 11.34 21.62
CA ASN A 78 -21.43 10.73 21.51
C ASN A 78 -20.90 10.59 20.06
N SER A 79 -21.32 11.46 19.13
CA SER A 79 -20.77 11.46 17.76
C SER A 79 -19.49 12.28 17.59
N GLU A 80 -19.16 13.17 18.53
CA GLU A 80 -18.05 14.10 18.41
C GLU A 80 -16.69 13.38 18.33
N ALA A 81 -16.44 12.41 19.22
CA ALA A 81 -15.21 11.62 19.19
C ALA A 81 -15.06 10.84 17.86
N VAL A 82 -16.13 10.17 17.40
CA VAL A 82 -16.11 9.44 16.12
C VAL A 82 -15.93 10.38 14.93
N ALA A 83 -16.52 11.57 14.98
CA ALA A 83 -16.33 12.56 13.93
C ALA A 83 -14.88 13.06 13.87
N THR A 84 -14.23 13.24 15.02
CA THR A 84 -12.79 13.58 15.08
C THR A 84 -11.95 12.47 14.45
N GLU A 85 -12.18 11.21 14.84
CA GLU A 85 -11.49 10.05 14.27
C GLU A 85 -11.65 9.99 12.74
N PHE A 86 -12.87 10.16 12.24
CA PHE A 86 -13.11 10.20 10.80
C PHE A 86 -12.41 11.35 10.08
N ALA A 87 -12.16 12.48 10.76
CA ALA A 87 -11.43 13.59 10.17
C ALA A 87 -9.91 13.33 10.15
N GLU A 88 -9.39 12.65 11.17
CA GLU A 88 -7.99 12.24 11.28
C GLU A 88 -7.65 11.24 10.18
N HIS A 89 -8.40 10.13 10.10
CA HIS A 89 -8.21 9.13 9.04
C HIS A 89 -8.38 9.76 7.65
N ALA A 90 -9.36 10.67 7.46
CA ALA A 90 -9.49 11.39 6.18
C ALA A 90 -8.25 12.19 5.76
N ALA A 91 -7.46 12.67 6.72
CA ALA A 91 -6.22 13.39 6.46
C ALA A 91 -5.09 12.41 6.14
N GLU A 92 -4.96 11.33 6.92
CA GLU A 92 -3.93 10.30 6.72
C GLU A 92 -4.10 9.57 5.37
N GLU A 93 -5.34 9.27 4.99
CA GLU A 93 -5.71 8.70 3.68
C GLU A 93 -5.30 9.63 2.52
N GLN A 94 -5.40 10.95 2.72
CA GLN A 94 -4.91 11.91 1.73
C GLN A 94 -3.38 11.90 1.67
N GLU A 95 -2.69 11.77 2.80
CA GLU A 95 -1.23 11.63 2.84
C GLU A 95 -0.77 10.33 2.15
N HIS A 96 -1.51 9.23 2.30
CA HIS A 96 -1.27 7.97 1.59
C HIS A 96 -1.38 8.18 0.08
N ALA A 97 -2.47 8.80 -0.38
CA ALA A 97 -2.68 9.13 -1.79
C ALA A 97 -1.54 9.98 -2.37
N ASP A 98 -1.09 11.00 -1.63
CA ASP A 98 -0.03 11.91 -2.07
C ASP A 98 1.32 11.18 -2.19
N ARG A 99 1.66 10.32 -1.22
CA ARG A 99 2.90 9.50 -1.24
C ARG A 99 2.89 8.49 -2.39
N ILE A 100 1.75 7.86 -2.66
CA ILE A 100 1.58 6.93 -3.79
C ILE A 100 1.72 7.69 -5.12
N ALA A 101 1.08 8.85 -5.26
CA ALA A 101 1.19 9.67 -6.46
C ALA A 101 2.64 10.13 -6.72
N GLU A 102 3.37 10.53 -5.69
CA GLU A 102 4.79 10.86 -5.81
C GLU A 102 5.58 9.64 -6.31
N ARG A 103 5.30 8.45 -5.76
CA ARG A 103 5.99 7.22 -6.17
C ARG A 103 5.70 6.84 -7.63
N ILE A 104 4.49 7.06 -8.11
CA ILE A 104 4.11 6.87 -9.53
C ILE A 104 4.99 7.74 -10.43
N VAL A 105 5.13 9.03 -10.11
CA VAL A 105 5.94 9.98 -10.88
C VAL A 105 7.42 9.60 -10.83
N GLN A 106 7.94 9.17 -9.67
CA GLN A 106 9.31 8.69 -9.54
C GLN A 106 9.61 7.50 -10.45
N LEU A 107 8.63 6.62 -10.69
CA LEU A 107 8.75 5.48 -11.60
C LEU A 107 8.48 5.86 -13.07
N GLY A 108 8.24 7.14 -13.36
CA GLY A 108 7.99 7.65 -14.71
C GLY A 108 6.58 7.40 -15.23
N GLY A 109 5.62 7.09 -14.34
CA GLY A 109 4.21 7.00 -14.68
C GLY A 109 3.46 8.30 -14.40
N GLU A 110 2.17 8.30 -14.71
CA GLU A 110 1.26 9.43 -14.46
C GLU A 110 0.22 9.00 -13.41
N PRO A 111 0.07 9.75 -12.30
CA PRO A 111 -0.94 9.45 -11.28
C PRO A 111 -2.33 9.85 -11.78
N ASP A 112 -3.25 8.88 -11.80
CA ASP A 112 -4.61 9.09 -12.30
C ASP A 112 -5.57 9.54 -11.19
N PHE A 113 -5.72 10.87 -11.08
CA PHE A 113 -6.71 11.54 -10.23
C PHE A 113 -8.07 11.77 -10.90
N ALA A 114 -8.30 11.24 -12.11
CA ALA A 114 -9.55 11.46 -12.80
C ALA A 114 -10.72 10.89 -11.98
N PRO A 115 -11.80 11.65 -11.78
CA PRO A 115 -12.98 11.16 -11.09
C PRO A 115 -13.68 10.05 -11.89
N ASP A 116 -13.55 10.10 -13.21
CA ASP A 116 -14.07 9.07 -14.11
C ASP A 116 -13.28 7.77 -13.91
N GLY A 117 -14.01 6.66 -13.73
CA GLY A 117 -13.40 5.34 -13.51
C GLY A 117 -12.78 5.16 -12.12
N LEU A 118 -12.81 6.16 -11.23
CA LEU A 118 -12.25 6.07 -9.88
C LEU A 118 -12.81 4.85 -9.11
N LYS A 119 -14.13 4.67 -9.11
CA LYS A 119 -14.80 3.52 -8.46
C LYS A 119 -14.46 2.17 -9.09
N THR A 120 -14.03 2.14 -10.35
CA THR A 120 -13.67 0.88 -11.03
C THR A 120 -12.22 0.49 -10.81
N ARG A 121 -11.37 1.46 -10.46
CA ARG A 121 -9.94 1.26 -10.16
C ARG A 121 -9.70 0.97 -8.68
N ALA A 122 -10.46 1.62 -7.80
CA ALA A 122 -10.36 1.43 -6.36
C ALA A 122 -10.68 -0.01 -5.94
N HIS A 123 -9.93 -0.53 -4.98
CA HIS A 123 -10.22 -1.81 -4.35
C HIS A 123 -11.41 -1.72 -3.39
N SER A 124 -11.53 -0.58 -2.70
CA SER A 124 -12.57 -0.32 -1.70
C SER A 124 -13.76 0.44 -2.28
N GLU A 125 -14.94 0.21 -1.70
CA GLU A 125 -16.19 0.83 -2.14
C GLU A 125 -16.44 2.18 -1.45
N TYR A 126 -17.09 3.09 -2.18
CA TYR A 126 -17.71 4.29 -1.60
C TYR A 126 -19.07 3.93 -1.02
N LYS A 127 -19.09 3.51 0.25
CA LYS A 127 -20.32 3.21 1.00
C LYS A 127 -20.66 4.36 1.92
N GLU A 128 -21.95 4.69 1.96
CA GLU A 128 -22.46 5.87 2.64
C GLU A 128 -22.79 5.65 4.12
N GLY A 129 -23.30 4.48 4.50
CA GLY A 129 -23.84 4.23 5.85
C GLY A 129 -25.14 5.01 6.14
N GLU A 130 -26.09 4.36 6.83
CA GLU A 130 -27.39 4.95 7.17
C GLU A 130 -27.38 5.67 8.53
N ASN A 131 -26.52 5.21 9.44
CA ASN A 131 -26.36 5.74 10.79
C ASN A 131 -24.88 5.64 11.22
N LEU A 132 -24.56 6.16 12.40
CA LEU A 132 -23.17 6.24 12.88
C LEU A 132 -22.50 4.86 13.01
N THR A 133 -23.23 3.85 13.50
CA THR A 133 -22.71 2.47 13.60
C THR A 133 -22.44 1.88 12.23
N ASP A 134 -23.32 2.14 11.25
CA ASP A 134 -23.09 1.69 9.88
C ASP A 134 -21.87 2.38 9.26
N MET A 135 -21.69 3.68 9.47
CA MET A 135 -20.50 4.40 8.97
C MET A 135 -19.19 3.80 9.52
N ILE A 136 -19.14 3.49 10.81
CA ILE A 136 -17.98 2.81 11.44
C ILE A 136 -17.77 1.44 10.79
N ARG A 137 -18.84 0.64 10.63
CA ARG A 137 -18.76 -0.67 10.01
C ARG A 137 -18.25 -0.62 8.57
N GLU A 138 -18.75 0.32 7.77
CA GLU A 138 -18.33 0.46 6.38
C GLU A 138 -16.86 0.91 6.26
N ASN A 139 -16.38 1.77 7.17
CA ASN A 139 -14.96 2.10 7.26
C ASN A 139 -14.11 0.89 7.67
N LEU A 140 -14.51 0.14 8.70
CA LEU A 140 -13.79 -1.09 9.09
C LEU A 140 -13.71 -2.12 7.94
N VAL A 141 -14.80 -2.28 7.18
CA VAL A 141 -14.80 -3.17 6.00
C VAL A 141 -13.79 -2.68 4.96
N ALA A 142 -13.74 -1.37 4.72
CA ALA A 142 -12.82 -0.78 3.78
C ALA A 142 -11.35 -0.94 4.20
N GLU A 143 -11.02 -0.73 5.49
CA GLU A 143 -9.62 -0.89 5.95
C GLU A 143 -9.16 -2.33 5.83
N ARG A 144 -10.05 -3.28 6.11
CA ARG A 144 -9.73 -4.70 5.91
C ARG A 144 -9.46 -5.04 4.44
N ILE A 145 -10.16 -4.40 3.51
CA ILE A 145 -9.88 -4.55 2.07
C ILE A 145 -8.52 -3.93 1.74
N ALA A 146 -8.22 -2.71 2.22
CA ALA A 146 -6.94 -2.05 2.01
C ALA A 146 -5.78 -2.91 2.54
N ILE A 147 -5.86 -3.35 3.80
CA ILE A 147 -4.89 -4.25 4.46
C ILE A 147 -4.58 -5.48 3.60
N ASP A 148 -5.61 -6.22 3.18
CA ASP A 148 -5.38 -7.47 2.42
C ASP A 148 -4.81 -7.18 1.04
N THR A 149 -5.27 -6.13 0.36
CA THR A 149 -4.73 -5.74 -0.96
C THR A 149 -3.27 -5.28 -0.87
N TYR A 150 -2.92 -4.52 0.17
CA TYR A 150 -1.57 -4.00 0.35
C TYR A 150 -0.59 -5.10 0.74
N ARG A 151 -1.02 -6.09 1.53
CA ARG A 151 -0.22 -7.31 1.78
C ARG A 151 0.09 -8.08 0.50
N GLU A 152 -0.85 -8.19 -0.43
CA GLU A 152 -0.61 -8.83 -1.72
C GLU A 152 0.34 -8.00 -2.61
N ILE A 153 0.20 -6.68 -2.62
CA ILE A 153 1.13 -5.77 -3.33
C ILE A 153 2.56 -5.89 -2.75
N ILE A 154 2.72 -5.85 -1.42
CA ILE A 154 3.99 -6.02 -0.71
C ILE A 154 4.65 -7.34 -1.12
N ARG A 155 3.87 -8.44 -1.15
CA ARG A 155 4.36 -9.76 -1.57
C ARG A 155 4.79 -9.77 -3.03
N TYR A 156 4.03 -9.14 -3.91
CA TYR A 156 4.37 -9.03 -5.34
C TYR A 156 5.68 -8.26 -5.57
N LEU A 157 5.87 -7.14 -4.85
CA LEU A 157 7.05 -6.29 -4.96
C LEU A 157 8.30 -7.01 -4.43
N GLY A 158 8.23 -7.61 -3.24
CA GLY A 158 9.31 -8.40 -2.64
C GLY A 158 10.66 -7.67 -2.69
N GLU A 159 11.70 -8.37 -3.17
CA GLU A 159 13.05 -7.81 -3.34
C GLU A 159 13.23 -7.03 -4.66
N LYS A 160 12.23 -7.07 -5.55
CA LYS A 160 12.32 -6.49 -6.90
C LYS A 160 12.14 -4.97 -6.92
N ASP A 161 11.37 -4.44 -5.97
CA ASP A 161 11.17 -3.00 -5.75
C ASP A 161 11.03 -2.71 -4.25
N VAL A 162 12.18 -2.64 -3.58
CA VAL A 162 12.24 -2.47 -2.12
C VAL A 162 11.70 -1.13 -1.63
N THR A 163 11.79 -0.08 -2.46
CA THR A 163 11.32 1.26 -2.08
C THR A 163 9.81 1.33 -2.12
N THR A 164 9.17 0.81 -3.18
CA THR A 164 7.71 0.74 -3.25
C THR A 164 7.17 -0.23 -2.20
N ARG A 165 7.86 -1.35 -1.94
CA ARG A 165 7.46 -2.28 -0.88
C ARG A 165 7.41 -1.57 0.47
N ARG A 166 8.47 -0.83 0.81
CA ARG A 166 8.55 -0.08 2.06
C ARG A 166 7.44 0.97 2.18
N LEU A 167 7.12 1.67 1.09
CA LEU A 167 5.99 2.61 1.06
C LEU A 167 4.69 1.92 1.48
N PHE A 168 4.37 0.77 0.87
CA PHE A 168 3.16 0.01 1.23
C PHE A 168 3.23 -0.60 2.64
N GLU A 169 4.40 -1.00 3.14
CA GLU A 169 4.56 -1.45 4.53
C GLU A 169 4.27 -0.34 5.53
N GLU A 170 4.70 0.90 5.23
CA GLU A 170 4.41 2.07 6.05
C GLU A 170 2.93 2.45 6.01
N ILE A 171 2.28 2.41 4.84
CA ILE A 171 0.83 2.65 4.71
C ILE A 171 0.04 1.55 5.42
N LEU A 172 0.39 0.27 5.18
CA LEU A 172 -0.27 -0.88 5.82
C LEU A 172 -0.28 -0.78 7.35
N ALA A 173 0.80 -0.30 7.96
CA ALA A 173 0.86 -0.15 9.41
C ALA A 173 -0.20 0.86 9.92
N VAL A 174 -0.43 1.94 9.18
CA VAL A 174 -1.46 2.94 9.49
C VAL A 174 -2.86 2.37 9.23
N GLU A 175 -3.06 1.62 8.13
CA GLU A 175 -4.37 0.99 7.89
C GLU A 175 -4.74 -0.07 8.95
N GLU A 176 -3.75 -0.76 9.50
CA GLU A 176 -3.95 -1.69 10.63
C GLU A 176 -4.36 -0.95 11.91
N GLU A 177 -3.84 0.26 12.15
CA GLU A 177 -4.27 1.15 13.24
C GLU A 177 -5.69 1.66 13.01
N HIS A 178 -5.99 2.20 11.81
CA HIS A 178 -7.34 2.63 11.46
C HIS A 178 -8.38 1.53 11.67
N ALA A 179 -8.06 0.29 11.30
CA ALA A 179 -8.95 -0.85 11.47
C ALA A 179 -9.17 -1.20 12.96
N ASP A 180 -8.15 -1.05 13.81
CA ASP A 180 -8.24 -1.25 15.26
C ASP A 180 -9.17 -0.19 15.88
N ASP A 181 -8.97 1.09 15.55
CA ASP A 181 -9.82 2.19 16.03
C ASP A 181 -11.28 2.02 15.63
N MET A 182 -11.54 1.62 14.38
CA MET A 182 -12.91 1.35 13.93
C MET A 182 -13.52 0.13 14.63
N ALA A 183 -12.73 -0.89 14.97
CA ALA A 183 -13.20 -2.05 15.71
C ALA A 183 -13.56 -1.68 17.16
N ASP A 184 -12.70 -0.94 17.85
CA ASP A 184 -12.92 -0.44 19.21
C ASP A 184 -14.18 0.46 19.30
N LEU A 185 -14.33 1.38 18.34
CA LEU A 185 -15.52 2.23 18.25
C LEU A 185 -16.80 1.44 17.97
N LEU A 186 -16.70 0.30 17.29
CA LEU A 186 -17.84 -0.56 17.01
C LEU A 186 -18.22 -1.40 18.23
N GLU A 187 -17.25 -1.98 18.94
CA GLU A 187 -17.47 -2.75 20.18
C GLU A 187 -18.07 -1.87 21.28
N GLY A 188 -17.58 -0.63 21.44
CA GLY A 188 -18.11 0.32 22.42
C GLY A 188 -19.56 0.79 22.18
N ARG A 189 -20.19 0.34 21.09
CA ARG A 189 -21.58 0.67 20.71
C ARG A 189 -22.55 -0.51 20.84
N GLU A 190 -22.06 -1.71 21.16
CA GLU A 190 -22.89 -2.88 21.51
C GLU A 190 -23.32 -2.87 22.98
#